data_AF-A0A1I4NKV7-F1
#
_entry.id   AF-A0A1I4NKV7-F1
#
_cell.length_a   1.000
_cell.length_b   1.000
_cell.length_c   1.000
_cell.angle_alpha   90.00
_cell.angle_beta   90.00
_cell.angle_gamma   90.00
#
_symmetry.space_group_name_H-M   'P 1'
#
loop_
_entity.id
_entity.type
_entity.pdbx_description
1 polymer ?
#
loop_
_entity_poly.entity_id
_entity_poly.type
_entity_poly.pdbx_seq_one_letter_code
_entity_poly.pdbx_strand_id
1 'polypeptide(L)'
;MDEGQYMRDGEYRAPPALLRELLEAGETLASIARKHGVEVHRVRYRCRRLGLGELKGKAPARDALALALSHSDIPLTRIAKAFGCEPCTIGVAARRYGLPTDEAGRRALMEARS
;
A
#
# COMPACT_ATOMS: atom_id res chain seq x y z
N MET A 1 14.24 -3.71 -31.19
CA MET A 1 13.47 -3.60 -29.93
C MET A 1 13.38 -2.13 -29.63
N ASP A 2 12.16 -1.58 -29.56
CA ASP A 2 11.88 -0.17 -29.31
C ASP A 2 12.25 0.16 -27.85
N GLU A 3 13.50 0.56 -27.62
CA GLU A 3 13.94 1.01 -26.29
C GLU A 3 13.20 2.31 -25.93
N GLY A 4 12.37 2.27 -24.89
CA GLY A 4 11.84 3.49 -24.28
C GLY A 4 10.44 3.94 -24.71
N GLN A 5 9.60 3.09 -25.31
CA GLN A 5 8.18 3.42 -25.63
C GLN A 5 7.43 4.07 -24.45
N TYR A 6 7.77 3.70 -23.21
CA TYR A 6 7.12 4.18 -22.01
C TYR A 6 7.90 5.27 -21.26
N MET A 7 9.02 5.74 -21.78
CA MET A 7 9.82 6.81 -21.18
C MET A 7 9.45 8.15 -21.80
N ARG A 8 9.04 9.12 -20.97
CA ARG A 8 8.76 10.49 -21.41
C ARG A 8 9.20 11.48 -20.34
N ASP A 9 10.00 12.47 -20.73
CA ASP A 9 10.56 13.49 -19.84
C ASP A 9 11.29 12.89 -18.62
N GLY A 10 11.97 11.76 -18.84
CA GLY A 10 12.64 11.02 -17.77
C GLY A 10 11.71 10.28 -16.80
N GLU A 11 10.40 10.22 -17.05
CA GLU A 11 9.43 9.47 -16.25
C GLU A 11 8.97 8.20 -16.99
N TYR A 12 8.89 7.10 -16.25
CA TYR A 12 8.32 5.85 -16.75
C TYR A 12 6.78 5.88 -16.64
N ARG A 13 6.11 5.89 -17.79
CA ARG A 13 4.67 6.15 -17.94
C ARG A 13 3.89 4.98 -18.53
N ALA A 14 4.30 3.74 -18.26
CA ALA A 14 3.52 2.57 -18.70
C ALA A 14 2.05 2.67 -18.26
N PRO A 15 1.09 2.27 -19.13
CA PRO A 15 -0.32 2.27 -18.80
C PRO A 15 -0.65 1.37 -17.60
N PRO A 16 -1.62 1.73 -16.75
CA PRO A 16 -2.01 0.90 -15.61
C PRO A 16 -2.55 -0.47 -16.01
N ALA A 17 -3.32 -0.56 -17.12
CA ALA A 17 -3.86 -1.82 -17.61
C ALA A 17 -2.76 -2.81 -17.99
N LEU A 18 -1.76 -2.36 -18.75
CA LEU A 18 -0.60 -3.17 -19.12
C LEU A 18 0.17 -3.68 -17.89
N LEU A 19 0.42 -2.79 -16.92
CA LEU A 19 1.12 -3.20 -15.70
C LEU A 19 0.34 -4.22 -14.88
N ARG A 20 -1.00 -4.13 -14.85
CA ARG A 20 -1.85 -5.16 -14.20
C ARG A 20 -1.73 -6.49 -14.91
N GLU A 21 -1.91 -6.50 -16.22
CA GLU A 21 -1.84 -7.72 -17.03
C GLU A 21 -0.50 -8.44 -16.86
N LEU A 22 0.62 -7.71 -16.90
CA LEU A 22 1.95 -8.29 -16.70
C LEU A 22 2.10 -8.88 -15.29
N LEU A 23 1.65 -8.18 -14.26
CA LEU A 23 1.72 -8.66 -12.88
C LEU A 23 0.81 -9.88 -12.66
N GLU A 24 -0.38 -9.89 -13.24
CA GLU A 24 -1.33 -11.02 -13.19
C GLU A 24 -0.79 -12.25 -13.94
N ALA A 25 -0.02 -12.04 -15.01
CA ALA A 25 0.72 -13.09 -15.71
C ALA A 25 1.94 -13.62 -14.92
N GLY A 26 2.19 -13.11 -13.70
CA GLY A 26 3.28 -13.53 -12.83
C GLY A 26 4.62 -12.86 -13.13
N GLU A 27 4.65 -11.81 -13.95
CA GLU A 27 5.88 -11.08 -14.23
C GLU A 27 6.38 -10.35 -12.99
N THR A 28 7.68 -10.47 -12.71
CA THR A 28 8.31 -9.70 -11.65
C THR A 28 8.60 -8.27 -12.11
N LEU A 29 8.70 -7.33 -11.17
CA LEU A 29 9.10 -5.95 -11.49
C LEU A 29 10.44 -5.89 -12.25
N ALA A 30 11.37 -6.81 -11.96
CA ALA A 30 12.65 -6.91 -12.66
C ALA A 30 12.49 -7.42 -14.10
N SER A 31 11.55 -8.33 -14.34
CA SER A 31 11.22 -8.79 -15.69
C SER A 31 10.56 -7.69 -16.52
N ILE A 32 9.55 -7.01 -15.96
CA ILE A 32 8.89 -5.86 -16.60
C ILE A 32 9.91 -4.76 -16.95
N ALA A 33 10.81 -4.45 -16.03
CA ALA A 33 11.90 -3.49 -16.23
C ALA A 33 12.78 -3.86 -17.43
N ARG A 34 13.22 -5.12 -17.51
CA ARG A 34 14.00 -5.63 -18.66
C ARG A 34 13.22 -5.55 -19.97
N LYS A 35 11.95 -5.98 -19.97
CA LYS A 35 11.08 -5.94 -21.17
C LYS A 35 10.90 -4.52 -21.70
N HIS A 36 10.81 -3.53 -20.81
CA HIS A 36 10.55 -2.15 -21.18
C HIS A 36 11.82 -1.29 -21.29
N GLY A 37 13.01 -1.86 -21.08
CA GLY A 37 14.28 -1.14 -21.16
C GLY A 37 14.43 -0.05 -20.09
N VAL A 38 13.88 -0.25 -18.89
CA VAL A 38 13.93 0.75 -17.80
C VAL A 38 14.48 0.16 -16.51
N GLU A 39 14.89 1.02 -15.60
CA GLU A 39 15.37 0.60 -14.28
C GLU A 39 14.21 0.10 -13.40
N VAL A 40 14.45 -0.95 -12.61
CA VAL A 40 13.44 -1.58 -11.73
C VAL A 40 12.79 -0.59 -10.77
N HIS A 41 13.55 0.40 -10.28
CA HIS A 41 13.03 1.40 -9.35
C HIS A 41 11.94 2.28 -10.00
N ARG A 42 12.02 2.53 -11.32
CA ARG A 42 11.01 3.30 -12.07
C ARG A 42 9.71 2.52 -12.21
N VAL A 43 9.81 1.22 -12.52
CA VAL A 43 8.66 0.32 -12.56
C VAL A 43 8.00 0.25 -11.19
N ARG A 44 8.78 0.04 -10.14
CA ARG A 44 8.29 0.02 -8.75
C ARG A 44 7.58 1.31 -8.38
N TYR A 45 8.18 2.47 -8.69
CA TYR A 45 7.61 3.77 -8.41
C TYR A 45 6.27 3.98 -9.13
N ARG A 46 6.20 3.61 -10.41
CA ARG A 46 4.97 3.67 -11.21
C ARG A 46 3.89 2.74 -10.67
N CYS A 47 4.20 1.47 -10.38
CA CYS A 47 3.26 0.53 -9.77
C CYS A 47 2.73 1.05 -8.43
N ARG A 48 3.59 1.60 -7.57
CA ARG A 48 3.17 2.21 -6.29
C ARG A 48 2.19 3.37 -6.50
N ARG A 49 2.47 4.29 -7.41
CA ARG A 49 1.58 5.43 -7.71
C ARG A 49 0.22 5.01 -8.26
N LEU A 50 0.18 3.87 -8.95
CA LEU A 50 -1.04 3.29 -9.51
C LEU A 50 -1.74 2.32 -8.56
N GLY A 51 -1.17 2.04 -7.38
CA GLY A 51 -1.69 1.05 -6.44
C GLY A 51 -1.57 -0.40 -6.90
N LEU A 52 -0.60 -0.70 -7.78
CA LEU A 52 -0.39 -2.00 -8.45
C LEU A 52 0.78 -2.79 -7.85
N GLY A 53 0.87 -2.86 -6.53
CA GLY A 53 1.96 -3.62 -5.89
C GLY A 53 1.69 -3.89 -4.42
N GLU A 54 2.56 -4.72 -3.83
CA GLU A 54 2.51 -5.07 -2.42
C GLU A 54 2.47 -3.83 -1.51
N LEU A 55 1.62 -3.88 -0.50
CA LEU A 55 1.48 -2.83 0.51
C LEU A 55 2.69 -2.84 1.45
N LYS A 56 3.81 -2.22 1.05
CA LYS A 56 5.04 -2.11 1.87
C LYS A 56 5.07 -0.91 2.81
N GLY A 57 3.91 -0.35 3.16
CA GLY A 57 3.79 0.75 4.11
C GLY A 57 4.40 0.36 5.46
N LYS A 58 5.11 1.31 6.08
CA LYS A 58 5.56 1.14 7.47
C LYS A 58 4.35 1.11 8.40
N ALA A 59 4.50 0.46 9.55
CA ALA A 59 3.50 0.55 10.60
C ALA A 59 3.21 2.03 10.91
N PRO A 60 1.93 2.42 11.00
CA PRO A 60 1.54 3.78 11.36
C PRO A 60 2.07 4.14 12.76
N ALA A 61 2.36 5.42 12.98
CA ALA A 61 2.68 5.93 14.31
C ALA A 61 1.51 5.70 15.27
N ARG A 62 1.80 5.57 16.58
CA ARG A 62 0.81 5.21 17.60
C ARG A 62 -0.45 6.08 17.55
N ASP A 63 -0.29 7.40 17.51
CA ASP A 63 -1.43 8.32 17.60
C ASP A 63 -2.28 8.32 16.33
N ALA A 64 -1.64 8.21 15.16
CA ALA A 64 -2.34 8.04 13.90
C ALA A 64 -3.13 6.73 13.86
N LEU A 65 -2.56 5.66 14.42
CA LEU A 65 -3.25 4.37 14.53
C LEU A 65 -4.41 4.43 15.52
N ALA A 66 -4.24 5.04 16.69
CA ALA A 66 -5.30 5.20 17.69
C ALA A 66 -6.48 6.01 17.14
N LEU A 67 -6.20 7.10 16.42
CA LEU A 67 -7.18 7.90 15.70
C LEU A 67 -7.95 7.02 14.71
N ALA A 68 -7.25 6.28 13.84
CA ALA A 68 -7.91 5.42 12.86
C ALA A 68 -8.75 4.29 13.50
N LEU A 69 -8.25 3.68 14.58
CA LEU A 69 -8.95 2.60 15.28
C LEU A 69 -10.21 3.07 16.00
N SER A 70 -10.26 4.31 16.47
CA SER A 70 -11.47 4.88 17.10
C SER A 70 -12.67 4.99 16.16
N HIS A 71 -12.46 4.97 14.84
CA HIS A 71 -13.55 4.88 13.86
C HIS A 71 -14.01 3.42 13.73
N SER A 72 -14.78 2.92 14.68
CA SER A 72 -15.17 1.49 14.78
C SER A 72 -15.90 0.97 13.53
N ASP A 73 -16.57 1.85 12.80
CA ASP A 73 -17.29 1.61 11.54
C ASP A 73 -16.37 1.32 10.35
N ILE A 74 -15.07 1.66 10.44
CA ILE A 74 -14.10 1.39 9.37
C ILE A 74 -13.42 0.03 9.62
N PRO A 75 -13.46 -0.92 8.67
CA PRO A 75 -12.78 -2.20 8.84
C PRO A 75 -11.25 -2.05 8.80
N LEU A 76 -10.53 -2.90 9.55
CA LEU A 76 -9.06 -2.88 9.64
C LEU A 76 -8.36 -2.96 8.28
N THR A 77 -8.96 -3.66 7.31
CA THR A 77 -8.43 -3.77 5.94
C THR A 77 -8.44 -2.44 5.20
N ARG A 78 -9.47 -1.61 5.39
CA ARG A 78 -9.51 -0.24 4.85
C ARG A 78 -8.51 0.67 5.57
N ILE A 79 -8.38 0.53 6.88
CA ILE A 79 -7.37 1.27 7.66
C ILE A 79 -5.97 0.95 7.13
N ALA A 80 -5.65 -0.33 6.96
CA ALA A 80 -4.37 -0.78 6.42
C ALA A 80 -4.09 -0.21 5.02
N LYS A 81 -5.09 -0.26 4.14
CA LYS A 81 -5.01 0.32 2.79
C LYS A 81 -4.77 1.84 2.83
N ALA A 82 -5.42 2.56 3.74
CA ALA A 82 -5.23 4.00 3.91
C ALA A 82 -3.79 4.34 4.35
N PHE A 83 -3.18 3.50 5.18
CA PHE A 83 -1.77 3.61 5.56
C PHE A 83 -0.78 2.99 4.55
N GLY A 84 -1.30 2.35 3.50
CA GLY A 84 -0.49 1.67 2.49
C GLY A 84 0.27 0.44 3.00
N CYS A 85 -0.15 -0.16 4.10
CA CYS A 85 0.46 -1.35 4.71
C CYS A 85 -0.47 -2.56 4.64
N GLU A 86 0.06 -3.76 4.87
CA GLU A 86 -0.75 -4.97 4.94
C GLU A 86 -1.66 -4.98 6.20
N PRO A 87 -2.84 -5.63 6.16
CA PRO A 87 -3.71 -5.74 7.34
C PRO A 87 -3.03 -6.35 8.56
N CYS A 88 -2.14 -7.32 8.37
CA CYS A 88 -1.36 -7.92 9.46
C CYS A 88 -0.48 -6.88 10.18
N THR A 89 0.01 -5.86 9.45
CA THR A 89 0.84 -4.77 10.00
C THR A 89 0.05 -3.93 11.00
N ILE A 90 -1.24 -3.71 10.76
CA ILE A 90 -2.13 -3.01 11.70
C ILE A 90 -2.28 -3.80 13.00
N GLY A 91 -2.52 -5.11 12.93
CA GLY A 91 -2.64 -5.95 14.12
C GLY A 91 -1.36 -5.98 14.96
N VAL A 92 -0.21 -6.12 14.32
CA VAL A 92 1.10 -6.09 14.99
C VAL A 92 1.37 -4.73 15.62
N ALA A 93 1.08 -3.64 14.91
CA ALA A 93 1.27 -2.29 15.43
C ALA A 93 0.33 -1.99 16.62
N ALA A 94 -0.94 -2.36 16.52
CA ALA A 94 -1.91 -2.17 17.59
C ALA A 94 -1.49 -2.94 18.85
N ARG A 95 -1.07 -4.20 18.71
CA ARG A 95 -0.53 -4.99 19.83
C ARG A 95 0.72 -4.35 20.44
N ARG A 96 1.65 -3.86 19.62
CA ARG A 96 2.86 -3.17 20.09
C ARG A 96 2.54 -1.91 20.91
N TYR A 97 1.47 -1.19 20.54
CA TYR A 97 1.08 0.06 21.20
C TYR A 97 0.02 -0.10 22.29
N GLY A 98 -0.46 -1.33 22.55
CA GLY A 98 -1.52 -1.61 23.51
C GLY A 98 -2.89 -1.08 23.07
N LEU A 99 -3.15 -0.99 21.76
CA LEU A 99 -4.40 -0.48 21.22
C LEU A 99 -5.38 -1.63 20.93
N PRO A 100 -6.65 -1.53 21.31
CA PRO A 100 -7.66 -2.52 20.97
C PRO A 100 -8.00 -2.52 19.48
N THR A 101 -8.19 -3.71 18.91
CA THR A 101 -8.61 -3.91 17.52
C THR A 101 -10.01 -4.53 17.39
N ASP A 102 -10.61 -4.93 18.51
CA ASP A 102 -11.98 -5.45 18.57
C ASP A 102 -13.01 -4.32 18.58
N GLU A 103 -14.27 -4.65 18.31
CA GLU A 103 -15.33 -3.65 18.23
C GLU A 103 -15.56 -2.93 19.57
N ALA A 104 -15.58 -3.69 20.67
CA ALA A 104 -15.83 -3.16 22.01
C ALA A 104 -14.73 -2.18 22.45
N GLY A 105 -13.46 -2.54 22.32
CA GLY A 105 -12.35 -1.68 22.70
C GLY A 105 -12.18 -0.49 21.77
N ARG A 106 -12.51 -0.63 20.47
CA ARG A 106 -12.52 0.49 19.53
C ARG A 106 -13.62 1.50 19.82
N ARG A 107 -14.80 1.07 20.27
CA ARG A 107 -15.85 1.97 20.77
C ARG A 107 -15.42 2.72 22.02
N ALA A 108 -14.82 2.02 22.98
CA ALA A 108 -14.27 2.67 24.17
C ALA A 108 -13.20 3.73 23.84
N LEU A 109 -12.36 3.48 22.83
CA LEU A 109 -11.40 4.49 22.33
C LEU A 109 -12.10 5.73 21.74
N MET A 110 -13.26 5.59 21.13
CA MET A 110 -14.04 6.71 20.60
C MET A 110 -14.68 7.53 21.72
N GLU A 111 -15.26 6.86 22.71
CA GLU A 111 -15.89 7.49 23.88
C GLU A 111 -14.87 8.24 24.72
N ALA A 112 -13.67 7.68 24.94
CA ALA A 112 -12.59 8.32 25.70
C ALA A 112 -12.00 9.59 25.04
N ARG A 113 -12.41 9.91 23.80
CA ARG A 113 -12.02 11.13 23.09
C ARG A 113 -13.07 12.25 23.16
N SER A 114 -14.30 11.92 23.59
CA SER A 114 -15.42 12.87 23.73
C SER A 114 -15.36 13.56 25.08
#